data_AF-Q2PEE8-F1
#
_entry.id   AF-Q2PEE8-F1
#
_cell.length_a   1.000
_cell.length_b   1.000
_cell.length_c   1.000
_cell.angle_alpha   90.00
_cell.angle_beta   90.00
_cell.angle_gamma   90.00
#
_symmetry.space_group_name_H-M   'P 1'
#
loop_
_entity.id
_entity.type
_entity.pdbx_description
1 polymer ?
#
loop_
_entity_poly.entity_id
_entity_poly.type
_entity_poly.pdbx_seq_one_letter_code
_entity_poly.pdbx_strand_id
1 'polypeptide(L)'
;VCLKLGWKSQRTRWDVLPLVLSANGHDPDYFDIPPELILRIPLTHPTYEWFEKLGLQWYALPAVSNMLFDCGGLEFTAAPFNGWYMSTEIGCRNLCDTHRLNMLETIAVRMGLDTRTPVSLWKD
;
A
#
# COMPACT_ATOMS: atom_id res chain seq x y z
N VAL A 1 -12.27 10.62 -3.15
CA VAL A 1 -13.21 10.30 -4.26
C VAL A 1 -14.22 9.25 -3.83
N CYS A 2 -13.83 8.04 -3.43
CA CYS A 2 -14.76 6.95 -3.06
C CYS A 2 -15.84 7.34 -2.05
N LEU A 3 -15.49 8.07 -0.97
CA LEU A 3 -16.47 8.56 0.01
C LEU A 3 -17.54 9.49 -0.62
N LYS A 4 -17.15 10.31 -1.61
CA LYS A 4 -18.09 11.20 -2.33
C LYS A 4 -19.02 10.42 -3.27
N LEU A 5 -18.55 9.28 -3.79
CA LEU A 5 -19.36 8.35 -4.59
C LEU A 5 -20.31 7.51 -3.71
N GLY A 6 -20.19 7.57 -2.38
CA GLY A 6 -21.07 6.87 -1.44
C GLY A 6 -20.44 5.66 -0.75
N TRP A 7 -19.20 5.28 -1.10
CA TRP A 7 -18.50 4.18 -0.45
C TRP A 7 -18.29 4.44 1.05
N LYS A 8 -18.45 3.39 1.87
CA LYS A 8 -18.35 3.46 3.32
C LYS A 8 -17.07 2.78 3.81
N SER A 9 -16.13 3.59 4.27
CA SER A 9 -14.89 3.13 4.92
C SER A 9 -15.17 2.66 6.35
N GLN A 10 -14.48 1.60 6.78
CA GLN A 10 -14.44 1.14 8.18
C GLN A 10 -13.50 2.00 9.05
N ARG A 11 -12.78 2.94 8.43
CA ARG A 11 -11.83 3.88 9.03
C ARG A 11 -10.68 3.17 9.75
N THR A 12 -10.27 2.01 9.25
CA THR A 12 -9.08 1.32 9.76
C THR A 12 -7.82 1.72 8.97
N ARG A 13 -6.65 1.39 9.51
CA ARG A 13 -5.35 1.58 8.82
C ARG A 13 -5.25 0.76 7.52
N TRP A 14 -6.05 -0.31 7.41
CA TRP A 14 -5.93 -1.34 6.38
C TRP A 14 -7.23 -1.56 5.61
N ASP A 15 -8.07 -0.52 5.51
CA ASP A 15 -9.23 -0.55 4.61
C ASP A 15 -8.75 -0.70 3.17
N VAL A 16 -9.19 -1.75 2.48
CA VAL A 16 -8.97 -1.86 1.03
C VAL A 16 -9.98 -0.97 0.34
N LEU A 17 -9.49 -0.10 -0.53
CA LEU A 17 -10.34 0.78 -1.33
C LEU A 17 -11.12 -0.02 -2.38
N PRO A 18 -12.34 0.43 -2.75
CA PRO A 18 -13.09 -0.18 -3.82
C PRO A 18 -12.42 0.15 -5.16
N LEU A 19 -12.69 -0.66 -6.17
CA LEU A 19 -12.42 -0.28 -7.56
C LEU A 19 -13.35 0.87 -7.93
N VAL A 20 -12.83 1.89 -8.62
CA VAL A 20 -13.62 2.96 -9.22
C VAL A 20 -13.46 2.83 -10.73
N LEU A 21 -14.53 2.41 -11.42
CA LEU A 21 -14.49 2.01 -12.82
C LEU A 21 -15.40 2.91 -13.64
N SER A 22 -14.89 3.42 -14.76
CA SER A 22 -15.68 4.09 -15.79
C SER A 22 -15.69 3.21 -17.04
N ALA A 23 -16.85 3.12 -17.69
CA ALA A 23 -17.03 2.35 -18.91
C ALA A 23 -17.75 3.20 -19.95
N ASN A 24 -17.30 3.13 -21.21
CA ASN A 24 -17.94 3.79 -22.35
C ASN A 24 -18.24 5.30 -22.15
N GLY A 25 -17.37 6.01 -21.41
CA GLY A 25 -17.54 7.45 -21.13
C GLY A 25 -18.62 7.79 -20.11
N HIS A 26 -19.23 6.81 -19.45
CA HIS A 26 -20.16 7.05 -18.35
C HIS A 26 -19.42 7.47 -17.07
N ASP A 27 -20.17 8.13 -16.18
CA ASP A 27 -19.70 8.45 -14.84
C ASP A 27 -19.19 7.20 -14.11
N PRO A 28 -18.12 7.32 -13.32
CA PRO A 28 -17.54 6.18 -12.64
C PRO A 28 -18.45 5.67 -11.52
N ASP A 29 -18.50 4.35 -11.37
CA ASP A 29 -19.12 3.69 -10.22
C ASP A 29 -18.06 2.95 -9.39
N TYR A 30 -18.40 2.57 -8.15
CA TYR A 30 -17.48 1.86 -7.25
C TYR A 30 -17.92 0.43 -6.97
N PHE A 31 -16.94 -0.47 -6.85
CA PHE A 31 -17.15 -1.89 -6.61
C PHE A 31 -16.19 -2.39 -5.54
N ASP A 32 -16.71 -2.96 -4.46
CA ASP A 32 -15.86 -3.61 -3.46
C ASP A 32 -15.21 -4.87 -4.05
N ILE A 33 -13.93 -5.07 -3.72
CA ILE A 33 -13.23 -6.31 -4.07
C ILE A 33 -13.63 -7.39 -3.05
N PRO A 34 -14.09 -8.57 -3.49
CA PRO A 34 -14.38 -9.67 -2.59
C PRO A 34 -13.19 -9.96 -1.65
N PRO A 35 -13.37 -9.96 -0.31
CA PRO A 35 -12.26 -10.10 0.64
C PRO A 35 -11.39 -11.34 0.43
N GLU A 36 -11.99 -12.44 -0.03
CA GLU A 36 -11.33 -13.71 -0.33
C GLU A 36 -10.32 -13.62 -1.48
N LEU A 37 -10.40 -12.60 -2.34
CA LEU A 37 -9.44 -12.35 -3.42
C LEU A 37 -8.23 -11.52 -2.95
N ILE A 38 -8.28 -10.97 -1.73
CA ILE A 38 -7.25 -10.05 -1.22
C ILE A 38 -6.31 -10.81 -0.28
N LEU A 39 -5.24 -11.37 -0.85
CA LEU A 39 -4.18 -11.95 -0.03
C LEU A 39 -3.38 -10.86 0.70
N ARG A 40 -3.34 -10.95 2.03
CA ARG A 40 -2.53 -10.07 2.89
C ARG A 40 -1.51 -10.88 3.68
N ILE A 41 -0.33 -10.29 3.82
CA ILE A 41 0.79 -10.88 4.56
C ILE A 41 1.00 -10.05 5.84
N PRO A 42 0.74 -10.60 7.03
CA PRO A 42 1.14 -9.96 8.28
C PRO A 42 2.68 -9.93 8.36
N LEU A 43 3.23 -8.80 8.81
CA LEU A 43 4.67 -8.61 8.89
C LEU A 43 5.18 -8.99 10.28
N THR A 44 6.16 -9.88 10.30
CA THR A 44 6.88 -10.31 11.50
C THR A 44 8.38 -10.09 11.29
N HIS A 45 9.13 -10.03 12.38
CA HIS A 45 10.59 -9.99 12.33
C HIS A 45 11.14 -11.31 12.88
N PRO A 46 12.14 -11.94 12.23
CA PRO A 46 12.63 -13.26 12.65
C PRO A 46 13.24 -13.27 14.06
N THR A 47 13.69 -12.13 14.57
CA THR A 47 14.32 -12.01 15.89
C THR A 47 13.63 -11.02 16.83
N TYR A 48 12.78 -10.14 16.32
CA TYR A 48 12.14 -9.09 17.13
C TYR A 48 10.66 -9.41 17.29
N GLU A 49 10.33 -10.19 18.32
CA GLU A 49 8.95 -10.62 18.62
C GLU A 49 7.99 -9.43 18.81
N TRP A 50 8.50 -8.27 19.25
CA TRP A 50 7.69 -7.07 19.40
C TRP A 50 7.21 -6.49 18.06
N PHE A 51 7.84 -6.85 16.93
CA PHE A 51 7.52 -6.30 15.62
C PHE A 51 6.11 -6.70 15.17
N GLU A 52 5.72 -7.96 15.40
CA GLU A 52 4.37 -8.46 15.09
C GLU A 52 3.28 -7.64 15.84
N LYS A 53 3.59 -7.17 17.06
CA LYS A 53 2.68 -6.35 17.87
C LYS A 53 2.41 -4.97 17.28
N LEU A 54 3.15 -4.54 16.24
CA LEU A 54 2.86 -3.32 15.49
C LEU A 54 1.62 -3.47 14.57
N GLY A 55 1.17 -4.71 14.33
CA GLY A 55 0.01 -5.00 13.49
C GLY A 55 0.18 -4.55 12.03
N LEU A 56 1.43 -4.56 11.55
CA LEU A 56 1.75 -4.22 10.16
C LEU A 56 1.40 -5.41 9.25
N GLN A 57 0.83 -5.09 8.10
CA GLN A 57 0.50 -6.07 7.07
C GLN A 57 0.59 -5.40 5.70
N TRP A 58 0.75 -6.17 4.63
CA TRP A 58 0.70 -5.63 3.28
C TRP A 58 -0.01 -6.60 2.34
N TYR A 59 -0.62 -6.09 1.26
CA TYR A 59 -1.24 -6.92 0.23
C TYR A 59 -0.16 -7.56 -0.64
N ALA A 60 -0.38 -8.80 -1.08
CA ALA A 60 0.64 -9.56 -1.81
C ALA A 60 0.82 -9.12 -3.27
N LEU A 61 -0.23 -8.57 -3.89
CA LEU A 61 -0.28 -8.29 -5.33
C LEU A 61 -0.07 -6.79 -5.62
N PRO A 62 1.09 -6.36 -6.15
CA PRO A 62 1.24 -5.03 -6.70
C PRO A 62 0.61 -4.96 -8.09
N ALA A 63 -0.45 -4.17 -8.25
CA ALA A 63 -1.08 -3.93 -9.55
C ALA A 63 -1.14 -2.43 -9.85
N VAL A 64 -0.72 -2.06 -11.07
CA VAL A 64 -0.88 -0.71 -11.61
C VAL A 64 -2.12 -0.71 -12.50
N SER A 65 -3.01 0.26 -12.32
CA SER A 65 -4.33 0.26 -12.95
C SER A 65 -4.70 1.57 -13.66
N ASN A 66 -3.81 2.56 -13.69
CA ASN A 66 -4.09 3.90 -14.21
C ASN A 66 -3.13 4.35 -15.32
N MET A 67 -2.42 3.40 -15.96
CA MET A 67 -1.54 3.69 -17.10
C MET A 67 -2.24 3.38 -18.42
N LEU A 68 -1.88 4.13 -19.46
CA LEU A 68 -2.28 3.89 -20.84
C LEU A 68 -1.27 2.96 -21.50
N PHE A 69 -1.76 1.96 -22.23
CA PHE A 69 -0.94 1.12 -23.08
C PHE A 69 -1.11 1.56 -24.54
N ASP A 70 -0.03 2.04 -25.15
CA ASP A 70 0.03 2.42 -26.57
C ASP A 70 0.72 1.31 -27.36
N CYS A 71 0.07 0.84 -28.42
CA CYS A 71 0.64 -0.14 -29.33
C CYS A 71 0.18 0.11 -30.77
N GLY A 72 1.13 0.43 -31.65
CA GLY A 72 0.86 0.57 -33.09
C GLY A 72 -0.09 1.72 -33.43
N GLY A 73 -0.14 2.77 -32.61
CA GLY A 73 -1.07 3.89 -32.79
C GLY A 73 -2.47 3.64 -32.21
N LEU A 74 -2.69 2.53 -31.52
CA LEU A 74 -3.89 2.27 -30.73
C LEU A 74 -3.62 2.53 -29.25
N GLU A 75 -4.58 3.18 -28.60
CA GLU A 75 -4.51 3.51 -27.18
C GLU A 75 -5.49 2.66 -26.37
N PHE A 76 -4.97 1.89 -25.41
CA PHE A 76 -5.74 1.12 -24.44
C PHE A 76 -5.72 1.84 -23.10
N THR A 77 -6.79 2.58 -22.81
CA THR A 77 -6.88 3.49 -21.65
C THR A 77 -7.15 2.77 -20.32
N ALA A 78 -7.49 1.48 -20.36
CA ALA A 78 -7.75 0.64 -19.20
C ALA A 78 -7.06 -0.73 -19.36
N ALA A 79 -5.77 -0.79 -19.06
CA ALA A 79 -4.94 -1.99 -19.17
C ALA A 79 -4.22 -2.27 -17.84
N PRO A 80 -4.92 -2.71 -16.78
CA PRO A 80 -4.28 -3.01 -15.50
C PRO A 80 -3.33 -4.20 -15.64
N PHE A 81 -2.17 -4.11 -15.00
CA PHE A 81 -1.16 -5.17 -14.99
C PHE A 81 -0.51 -5.28 -13.62
N ASN A 82 0.08 -6.45 -13.34
CA ASN A 82 0.76 -6.72 -12.10
C ASN A 82 2.05 -7.51 -12.33
N GLY A 83 2.87 -7.54 -11.29
CA GLY A 83 3.99 -8.46 -11.15
C GLY A 83 4.03 -8.99 -9.73
N TRP A 84 5.20 -8.96 -9.12
CA TRP A 84 5.44 -9.22 -7.71
C TRP A 84 6.26 -8.09 -7.10
N TYR A 85 6.14 -7.90 -5.80
CA TYR A 85 6.82 -6.82 -5.09
C TYR A 85 8.34 -7.01 -5.07
N MET A 86 9.07 -5.92 -5.24
CA MET A 86 10.41 -5.78 -4.68
C MET A 86 10.28 -5.32 -3.22
N SER A 87 11.02 -5.95 -2.31
CA SER A 87 10.86 -5.75 -0.86
C SER A 87 10.99 -4.28 -0.41
N THR A 88 11.87 -3.50 -1.04
CA THR A 88 12.10 -2.08 -0.72
C THR A 88 10.92 -1.17 -1.09
N GLU A 89 10.04 -1.57 -2.02
CA GLU A 89 8.80 -0.85 -2.29
C GLU A 89 7.90 -0.85 -1.04
N ILE A 90 7.86 -1.97 -0.33
CA ILE A 90 7.09 -2.09 0.92
C ILE A 90 7.91 -1.48 2.08
N GLY A 91 9.08 -2.07 2.36
CA GLY A 91 9.87 -1.77 3.55
C GLY A 91 10.39 -0.34 3.61
N CYS A 92 10.92 0.19 2.51
CA CYS A 92 11.48 1.53 2.48
C CYS A 92 10.39 2.57 2.14
N ARG A 93 9.64 2.35 1.05
CA ARG A 93 8.73 3.39 0.55
C ARG A 93 7.40 3.41 1.29
N ASN A 94 6.65 2.30 1.25
CA ASN A 94 5.30 2.28 1.80
C ASN A 94 5.27 2.38 3.33
N LEU A 95 6.22 1.75 4.02
CA LEU A 95 6.28 1.76 5.48
C LEU A 95 7.03 2.99 6.03
N CYS A 96 8.15 3.40 5.43
CA CYS A 96 9.04 4.40 6.05
C CYS A 96 8.95 5.82 5.48
N ASP A 97 8.42 6.04 4.27
CA ASP A 97 8.26 7.41 3.76
C ASP A 97 7.35 8.23 4.70
N THR A 98 7.75 9.46 4.99
CA THR A 98 7.08 10.35 5.97
C THR A 98 5.66 10.75 5.60
N HIS A 99 5.33 10.72 4.30
CA HIS A 99 4.00 10.99 3.76
C HIS A 99 3.16 9.71 3.56
N ARG A 100 3.66 8.56 4.02
CA ARG A 100 2.99 7.25 3.98
C ARG A 100 2.72 6.78 5.41
N LEU A 101 3.11 5.56 5.77
CA LEU A 101 2.89 5.06 7.13
C LEU A 101 3.90 5.60 8.15
N ASN A 102 5.03 6.17 7.71
CA ASN A 102 6.04 6.83 8.55
C ASN A 102 6.46 6.01 9.79
N MET A 103 6.71 4.71 9.62
CA MET A 103 6.99 3.79 10.72
C MET A 103 8.43 3.83 11.24
N LEU A 104 9.33 4.55 10.57
CA LEU A 104 10.77 4.47 10.79
C LEU A 104 11.17 4.78 12.25
N GLU A 105 10.69 5.91 12.80
CA GLU A 105 10.99 6.30 14.18
C GLU A 105 10.38 5.34 15.21
N THR A 106 9.15 4.86 14.94
CA THR A 106 8.48 3.89 15.82
C THR A 106 9.29 2.59 15.94
N ILE A 107 9.84 2.12 14.82
CA ILE A 107 10.69 0.92 14.77
C ILE A 107 12.02 1.19 15.48
N ALA A 108 12.68 2.32 15.21
CA ALA A 108 13.96 2.66 15.81
C ALA A 108 13.88 2.79 17.35
N VAL A 109 12.82 3.39 17.89
CA VAL A 109 12.59 3.47 19.33
C VAL A 109 12.40 2.09 19.94
N ARG A 110 11.68 1.18 19.27
CA ARG A 110 11.50 -0.22 19.71
C ARG A 110 12.79 -1.04 19.64
N MET A 111 13.70 -0.66 18.75
CA MET A 111 15.07 -1.22 18.69
C MET A 111 16.01 -0.62 19.74
N GLY A 112 15.60 0.43 20.46
CA GLY A 112 16.43 1.09 21.48
C GLY A 112 17.49 2.04 20.89
N LEU A 113 17.29 2.52 19.66
CA LEU A 113 18.21 3.43 18.98
C LEU A 113 18.02 4.88 19.46
N ASP A 114 19.09 5.67 19.42
CA ASP A 114 19.03 7.11 19.68
C ASP A 114 18.54 7.86 18.44
N THR A 115 17.26 8.25 18.46
CA THR A 115 16.60 8.95 17.35
C THR A 115 16.83 10.47 17.34
N ARG A 116 17.57 11.01 18.32
CA ARG A 116 17.71 12.48 18.51
C ARG A 116 18.67 13.13 17.52
N THR A 117 19.60 12.36 16.95
CA THR A 117 20.65 12.88 16.06
C THR A 117 20.78 12.00 14.82
N PRO A 118 20.88 12.57 13.61
CA PRO A 118 21.10 11.77 12.40
C PRO A 118 22.50 11.13 12.36
N VAL A 119 23.45 11.61 13.18
CA VAL A 119 24.82 11.07 13.22
C VAL A 119 24.87 9.65 13.77
N SER A 120 23.86 9.22 14.56
CA SER A 120 23.75 7.83 15.01
C SER A 120 23.35 6.87 13.89
N LEU A 121 22.98 7.39 12.70
CA LEU A 121 22.49 6.64 11.55
C LEU A 121 21.29 5.74 11.89
N TRP A 122 20.47 6.15 12.85
CA TRP A 122 19.33 5.35 13.31
C TRP A 122 18.27 5.06 12.23
N LYS A 123 18.31 5.82 11.13
CA LYS A 123 17.39 5.69 9.99
C LYS A 123 17.85 4.67 8.96
N ASP A 124 19.15 4.37 8.93
CA ASP A 124 19.79 3.41 8.04
C ASP A 124 19.55 1.98 8.56
#